data_AF-A0A365GYR1-F1
#
_entry.id   AF-A0A365GYR1-F1
#
_cell.length_a   1.000
_cell.length_b   1.000
_cell.length_c   1.000
_cell.angle_alpha   90.00
_cell.angle_beta   90.00
_cell.angle_gamma   90.00
#
_symmetry.space_group_name_H-M   'P 1'
#
loop_
_entity.id
_entity.type
_entity.pdbx_description
1 polymer ?
#
loop_
_entity_poly.entity_id
_entity_poly.type
_entity_poly.pdbx_seq_one_letter_code
_entity_poly.pdbx_strand_id
1 'polypeptide(L)'
;MTHPGLDLTSDRVAVVVQNRPVVSCSTWLADAIRVCAGSGRGLQVLTPARSRLTLPLRLALVGPGTRWVVRDPGGGHYDGLSGAVLHWDGEMFAPPRDDAEGAPRSPVYTAPGEPPVTLLMVNATVHHPPDDDIVLGGAAEVLCASLTGAGPAGWGVSEPAGTPWRTETITALCRNRAPLPTWLTFVGRTVIGTIRVDRVGSGIEETVTLLTAAPPDDLPGVAARVAGRFTLVSLLAQSVPGRADLTTEPRWTGLPAPLGLAVGTEAPEVPGGRPAEPLWHDLGNGHDLRAWERFGRLMRRFAGTGPLSEGT
;
A
#
# COMPACT_ATOMS: atom_id res chain seq x y z
N MET A 1 9.25 -3.00 28.80
CA MET A 1 9.48 -1.54 28.71
C MET A 1 8.43 -0.98 27.77
N THR A 2 7.62 -0.01 28.22
CA THR A 2 6.56 0.63 27.42
C THR A 2 7.22 1.61 26.45
N HIS A 3 6.97 1.48 25.14
CA HIS A 3 7.50 2.41 24.14
C HIS A 3 6.90 3.81 24.37
N PRO A 4 7.70 4.89 24.45
CA PRO A 4 7.26 6.19 24.97
C PRO A 4 6.25 6.91 24.07
N GLY A 5 6.09 6.47 22.81
CA GLY A 5 5.06 6.97 21.90
C GLY A 5 3.71 6.24 21.99
N LEU A 6 3.53 5.29 22.91
CA LEU A 6 2.27 4.57 23.11
C LEU A 6 1.50 5.18 24.28
N ASP A 7 0.25 5.58 24.04
CA ASP A 7 -0.61 6.22 25.05
C ASP A 7 -1.32 5.17 25.92
N LEU A 8 -1.66 4.02 25.31
CA LEU A 8 -2.29 2.90 26.00
C LEU A 8 -1.77 1.59 25.42
N THR A 9 -1.55 0.59 26.27
CA THR A 9 -1.12 -0.74 25.85
C THR A 9 -1.93 -1.79 26.59
N SER A 10 -2.39 -2.80 25.85
CA SER A 10 -3.00 -4.03 26.37
C SER A 10 -2.20 -5.25 25.92
N ASP A 11 -2.72 -6.45 26.18
CA ASP A 11 -2.10 -7.67 25.68
C ASP A 11 -2.31 -7.85 24.17
N ARG A 12 -3.36 -7.24 23.62
CA ARG A 12 -3.74 -7.37 22.21
C ARG A 12 -3.26 -6.23 21.32
N VAL A 13 -3.25 -5.00 21.83
CA VAL A 13 -2.95 -3.83 21.01
C VAL A 13 -2.11 -2.80 21.77
N ALA A 14 -1.50 -1.90 21.00
CA ALA A 14 -1.12 -0.58 21.50
C ALA A 14 -1.94 0.50 20.80
N VAL A 15 -2.25 1.57 21.53
CA VAL A 15 -2.97 2.73 21.03
C VAL A 15 -2.04 3.93 21.02
N VAL A 16 -2.05 4.66 19.92
CA VAL A 16 -1.33 5.94 19.76
C VAL A 16 -2.34 7.02 19.39
N VAL A 17 -2.41 8.09 20.17
CA VAL A 17 -3.30 9.22 19.98
C VAL A 17 -2.59 10.28 19.14
N GLN A 18 -3.18 10.63 18.01
CA GLN A 18 -2.65 11.64 17.08
C GLN A 18 -3.67 12.74 16.87
N ASN A 19 -3.33 13.95 17.31
CA ASN A 19 -4.18 15.13 17.21
C ASN A 19 -3.64 16.13 16.17
N ARG A 20 -3.53 15.70 14.90
CA ARG A 20 -2.97 16.51 13.79
C ARG A 20 -3.89 16.49 12.57
N PRO A 21 -3.95 17.57 11.76
CA PRO A 21 -4.75 17.59 10.53
C PRO A 21 -4.31 16.53 9.50
N VAL A 22 -3.00 16.25 9.45
CA VAL A 22 -2.41 15.17 8.66
C VAL A 22 -1.52 14.35 9.58
N VAL A 23 -1.75 13.05 9.61
CA VAL A 23 -0.97 12.08 10.37
C VAL A 23 -0.18 11.25 9.37
N SER A 24 1.15 11.30 9.49
CA SER A 24 2.08 10.59 8.63
C SER A 24 2.67 9.38 9.34
N CYS A 25 3.27 8.46 8.58
CA CYS A 25 4.06 7.34 9.11
C CYS A 25 5.40 7.86 9.62
N SER A 26 5.36 8.70 10.66
CA SER A 26 6.54 9.30 11.28
C SER A 26 7.47 8.26 11.87
N THR A 27 8.73 8.60 12.15
CA THR A 27 9.69 7.69 12.79
C THR A 27 9.13 7.04 14.07
N TRP A 28 8.40 7.82 14.88
CA TRP A 28 7.75 7.32 16.10
C TRP A 28 6.63 6.31 15.82
N LEU A 29 5.81 6.55 14.79
CA LEU A 29 4.75 5.61 14.40
C LEU A 29 5.34 4.37 13.73
N ALA A 30 6.36 4.51 12.88
CA ALA A 30 7.08 3.40 12.28
C ALA A 30 7.72 2.50 13.36
N ASP A 31 8.30 3.10 14.41
CA ASP A 31 8.86 2.32 15.53
C ASP A 31 7.76 1.64 16.36
N ALA A 32 6.64 2.34 16.63
CA ALA A 32 5.49 1.75 17.29
C ALA A 32 4.93 0.55 16.51
N ILE A 33 4.81 0.65 15.17
CA ILE A 33 4.40 -0.46 14.29
C ILE A 33 5.36 -1.64 14.47
N ARG A 34 6.67 -1.40 14.40
CA ARG A 34 7.71 -2.42 14.57
C ARG A 34 7.63 -3.11 15.93
N VAL A 35 7.47 -2.35 17.01
CA VAL A 35 7.37 -2.86 18.39
C VAL A 35 6.10 -3.69 18.57
N CYS A 36 4.96 -3.25 18.01
CA CYS A 36 3.70 -3.99 18.05
C CYS A 36 3.84 -5.31 17.30
N ALA A 37 4.32 -5.28 16.06
CA ALA A 37 4.55 -6.47 15.25
C ALA A 37 5.49 -7.48 15.94
N GLY A 38 6.61 -7.02 16.49
CA GLY A 38 7.57 -7.87 17.21
C GLY A 38 7.04 -8.46 18.53
N SER A 39 5.95 -7.92 19.07
CA SER A 39 5.30 -8.42 20.28
C SER A 39 3.95 -9.08 20.04
N GLY A 40 3.57 -9.32 18.77
CA GLY A 40 2.30 -9.94 18.41
C GLY A 40 1.06 -9.06 18.64
N ARG A 41 1.26 -7.76 18.88
CA ARG A 41 0.18 -6.78 19.11
C ARG A 41 -0.21 -6.07 17.82
N GLY A 42 -1.48 -5.68 17.71
CA GLY A 42 -1.95 -4.73 16.70
C GLY A 42 -1.66 -3.28 17.11
N LEU A 43 -1.54 -2.37 16.13
CA LEU A 43 -1.43 -0.93 16.39
C LEU A 43 -2.73 -0.20 16.05
N GLN A 44 -3.27 0.55 17.01
CA GLN A 44 -4.47 1.38 16.81
C GLN A 44 -4.10 2.86 16.86
N VAL A 45 -4.26 3.56 15.75
CA VAL A 45 -4.01 5.01 15.70
C VAL A 45 -5.34 5.73 15.94
N LEU A 46 -5.46 6.42 17.08
CA LEU A 46 -6.64 7.18 17.47
C LEU A 46 -6.52 8.63 17.03
N THR A 47 -7.48 9.12 16.24
CA THR A 47 -7.49 10.51 15.76
C THR A 47 -8.86 11.17 15.92
N PRO A 48 -8.96 12.52 15.94
CA PRO A 48 -10.24 13.20 15.70
C PRO A 48 -10.69 13.04 14.24
N ALA A 49 -11.98 13.23 13.97
CA ALA A 49 -12.57 13.13 12.62
C ALA A 49 -12.01 14.12 11.57
N ARG A 50 -11.32 15.20 12.01
CA ARG A 50 -10.65 16.16 11.13
C ARG A 50 -9.26 15.73 10.65
N SER A 51 -8.75 14.62 11.18
CA SER A 51 -7.43 14.10 10.82
C SER A 51 -7.50 13.29 9.53
N ARG A 52 -6.40 13.29 8.79
CA ARG A 52 -6.25 12.55 7.54
C ARG A 52 -4.96 11.76 7.59
N LEU A 53 -4.92 10.61 6.93
CA LEU A 53 -3.71 9.79 6.84
C LEU A 53 -2.98 10.04 5.53
N THR A 54 -1.66 10.05 5.56
CA THR A 54 -0.84 9.89 4.35
C THR A 54 -0.99 8.46 3.82
N LEU A 55 -0.68 8.24 2.53
CA LEU A 55 -0.71 6.89 1.95
C LEU A 55 0.18 5.89 2.74
N PRO A 56 1.44 6.21 3.10
CA PRO A 56 2.29 5.26 3.81
C PRO A 56 1.71 4.83 5.16
N LEU A 57 1.13 5.75 5.94
CA LEU A 57 0.49 5.38 7.20
C LEU A 57 -0.77 4.54 6.96
N ARG A 58 -1.60 4.91 5.98
CA ARG A 58 -2.77 4.11 5.60
C ARG A 58 -2.38 2.67 5.26
N LEU A 59 -1.32 2.48 4.48
CA LEU A 59 -0.84 1.14 4.08
C LEU A 59 -0.20 0.37 5.24
N ALA A 60 0.36 1.07 6.22
CA ALA A 60 0.93 0.44 7.42
C ALA A 60 -0.14 -0.03 8.42
N LEU A 61 -1.35 0.53 8.37
CA LEU A 61 -2.47 0.16 9.26
C LEU A 61 -3.27 -1.03 8.74
N VAL A 62 -2.56 -2.12 8.43
CA VAL A 62 -3.14 -3.38 7.94
C VAL A 62 -2.82 -4.53 8.88
N GLY A 63 -3.71 -5.54 8.92
CA GLY A 63 -3.52 -6.77 9.67
C GLY A 63 -4.34 -6.87 10.97
N PRO A 64 -4.25 -8.02 11.67
CA PRO A 64 -5.07 -8.29 12.84
C PRO A 64 -4.86 -7.28 13.97
N GLY A 65 -5.95 -6.76 14.53
CA GLY A 65 -5.92 -5.80 15.66
C GLY A 65 -5.48 -4.37 15.29
N THR A 66 -4.78 -4.20 14.16
CA THR A 66 -4.32 -2.91 13.64
C THR A 66 -5.45 -2.15 12.94
N ARG A 67 -5.59 -0.85 13.23
CA ARG A 67 -6.63 0.00 12.60
C ARG A 67 -6.44 1.49 12.81
N TRP A 68 -7.20 2.27 12.05
CA TRP A 68 -7.40 3.69 12.27
C TRP A 68 -8.69 3.92 13.07
N VAL A 69 -8.57 4.30 14.33
CA VAL A 69 -9.70 4.64 15.20
C VAL A 69 -9.97 6.13 15.10
N VAL A 70 -11.20 6.50 14.79
CA VAL A 70 -11.61 7.89 14.67
C VAL A 70 -12.62 8.20 15.76
N ARG A 71 -12.35 9.25 16.53
CA ARG A 71 -13.30 9.77 17.52
C ARG A 71 -14.38 10.58 16.80
N ASP A 72 -15.62 10.12 16.94
CA ASP A 72 -16.82 10.77 16.48
C ASP A 72 -17.07 12.05 17.31
N PRO A 73 -17.41 13.20 16.70
CA PRO A 73 -17.85 14.39 17.43
C PRO A 73 -19.00 14.13 18.43
N GLY A 74 -19.88 13.16 18.14
CA GLY A 74 -20.97 12.72 19.02
C GLY A 74 -20.56 11.82 20.19
N GLY A 75 -19.25 11.53 20.35
CA GLY A 75 -18.71 10.80 21.50
C GLY A 75 -18.41 9.31 21.27
N GLY A 76 -18.77 8.77 20.10
CA GLY A 76 -18.44 7.40 19.70
C GLY A 76 -17.06 7.24 19.05
N HIS A 77 -16.76 6.03 18.60
CA HIS A 77 -15.59 5.72 17.79
C HIS A 77 -15.99 4.92 16.55
N TYR A 78 -15.23 5.08 15.47
CA TYR A 78 -15.41 4.28 14.26
C TYR A 78 -14.07 4.04 13.57
N ASP A 79 -14.03 3.03 12.70
CA ASP A 79 -12.86 2.74 11.88
C ASP A 79 -12.80 3.71 10.70
N GLY A 80 -11.72 4.47 10.57
CA GLY A 80 -11.60 5.52 9.55
C GLY A 80 -11.47 5.00 8.12
N LEU A 81 -11.17 3.71 7.91
CA LEU A 81 -11.06 3.14 6.56
C LEU A 81 -12.37 2.49 6.11
N SER A 82 -13.08 1.82 7.02
CA SER A 82 -14.29 1.03 6.73
C SER A 82 -15.60 1.68 7.19
N GLY A 83 -15.53 2.62 8.12
CA GLY A 83 -16.68 3.25 8.77
C GLY A 83 -17.32 2.43 9.88
N ALA A 84 -16.85 1.21 10.14
CA ALA A 84 -17.43 0.34 11.16
C ALA A 84 -17.40 1.00 12.54
N VAL A 85 -18.53 1.01 13.26
CA VAL A 85 -18.59 1.53 14.63
C VAL A 85 -17.71 0.67 15.55
N LEU A 86 -16.98 1.33 16.44
CA LEU A 86 -16.02 0.71 17.35
C LEU A 86 -16.35 1.03 18.81
N HIS A 87 -16.14 0.04 19.68
CA HIS A 87 -16.20 0.19 21.13
C HIS A 87 -14.90 -0.29 21.75
N TRP A 88 -14.52 0.32 22.87
CA TRP A 88 -13.45 -0.21 23.71
C TRP A 88 -14.00 -1.40 24.49
N ASP A 89 -13.48 -2.61 24.26
CA ASP A 89 -13.92 -3.83 24.93
C ASP A 89 -13.15 -4.16 26.22
N GLY A 90 -12.30 -3.23 26.68
CA GLY A 90 -11.36 -3.45 27.77
C GLY A 90 -9.93 -3.71 27.28
N GLU A 91 -9.79 -4.28 26.09
CA GLU A 91 -8.49 -4.68 25.51
C GLU A 91 -8.16 -3.93 24.22
N MET A 92 -9.14 -3.65 23.36
CA MET A 92 -8.93 -2.97 22.08
C MET A 92 -10.20 -2.23 21.62
N PHE A 93 -10.05 -1.29 20.69
CA PHE A 93 -11.20 -0.83 19.90
C PHE A 93 -11.57 -1.90 18.87
N ALA A 94 -12.77 -2.46 19.00
CA ALA A 94 -13.30 -3.52 18.13
C ALA A 94 -14.76 -3.22 17.73
N PRO A 95 -15.24 -3.70 16.57
CA PRO A 95 -16.68 -3.74 16.33
C PRO A 95 -17.37 -4.63 17.38
N PRO A 96 -18.67 -4.41 17.66
CA PRO A 96 -19.46 -5.33 18.47
C PRO A 96 -19.33 -6.78 17.97
N ARG A 97 -19.25 -7.75 18.89
CA ARG A 97 -18.98 -9.17 18.56
C ARG A 97 -20.08 -9.85 17.74
N ASP A 98 -21.31 -9.33 17.80
CA ASP A 98 -22.49 -9.96 17.18
C ASP A 98 -22.71 -9.55 15.71
N ASP A 99 -21.88 -8.65 15.15
CA ASP A 99 -22.19 -7.96 13.88
C ASP A 99 -21.15 -8.21 12.76
N ALA A 100 -20.52 -9.39 12.75
CA ALA A 100 -19.44 -9.72 11.80
C ALA A 100 -19.85 -9.54 10.31
N GLU A 101 -21.14 -9.64 10.00
CA GLU A 101 -21.73 -9.26 8.72
C GLU A 101 -22.80 -8.18 8.93
N GLY A 102 -22.51 -6.95 8.49
CA GLY A 102 -23.46 -5.83 8.57
C GLY A 102 -23.27 -4.87 9.74
N ALA A 103 -22.10 -4.89 10.42
CA ALA A 103 -21.75 -3.92 11.45
C ALA A 103 -22.16 -2.49 11.06
N PRO A 104 -22.84 -1.75 11.97
CA PRO A 104 -23.32 -0.42 11.67
C PRO A 104 -22.14 0.48 11.28
N ARG A 105 -22.36 1.33 10.27
CA ARG A 105 -21.39 2.36 9.88
C ARG A 105 -21.71 3.65 10.62
N SER A 106 -20.67 4.37 11.05
CA SER A 106 -20.86 5.70 11.66
C SER A 106 -21.54 6.63 10.65
N PRO A 107 -22.58 7.39 11.06
CA PRO A 107 -23.19 8.42 10.22
C PRO A 107 -22.18 9.47 9.75
N VAL A 108 -21.15 9.76 10.55
CA VAL A 108 -20.08 10.71 10.20
C VAL A 108 -19.25 10.19 9.03
N TYR A 109 -19.02 8.88 8.96
CA TYR A 109 -18.29 8.26 7.84
C TYR A 109 -19.08 8.34 6.54
N THR A 110 -20.40 8.17 6.59
CA THR A 110 -21.29 8.22 5.41
C THR A 110 -21.81 9.62 5.08
N ALA A 111 -21.50 10.62 5.90
CA ALA A 111 -21.97 11.98 5.69
C ALA A 111 -21.48 12.55 4.35
N PRO A 112 -22.33 13.30 3.62
CA PRO A 112 -21.88 14.01 2.43
C PRO A 112 -20.73 14.96 2.75
N GLY A 113 -19.71 14.97 1.90
CA GLY A 113 -18.63 15.95 1.96
C GLY A 113 -18.21 16.40 0.56
N GLU A 114 -17.02 17.00 0.45
CA GLU A 114 -16.47 17.40 -0.85
C GLU A 114 -16.43 16.22 -1.83
N PRO A 115 -16.91 16.37 -3.07
CA PRO A 115 -16.84 15.31 -4.07
C PRO A 115 -15.41 14.77 -4.21
N PRO A 116 -15.21 13.44 -4.20
CA PRO A 116 -13.89 12.86 -4.36
C PRO A 116 -13.36 13.14 -5.78
N VAL A 117 -12.04 13.31 -5.88
CA VAL A 117 -11.35 13.28 -7.16
C VAL A 117 -10.94 11.85 -7.50
N THR A 118 -10.74 11.57 -8.79
CA THR A 118 -10.19 10.30 -9.24
C THR A 118 -8.67 10.31 -9.12
N LEU A 119 -8.14 9.40 -8.31
CA LEU A 119 -6.71 9.13 -8.18
C LEU A 119 -6.36 7.81 -8.88
N LEU A 120 -5.09 7.67 -9.26
CA LEU A 120 -4.53 6.41 -9.74
C LEU A 120 -3.68 5.79 -8.62
N MET A 121 -4.04 4.58 -8.21
CA MET A 121 -3.19 3.73 -7.40
C MET A 121 -2.55 2.66 -8.28
N VAL A 122 -1.23 2.52 -8.17
CA VAL A 122 -0.48 1.44 -8.83
C VAL A 122 0.21 0.61 -7.76
N ASN A 123 0.02 -0.70 -7.82
CA ASN A 123 0.81 -1.68 -7.10
C ASN A 123 1.57 -2.52 -8.13
N ALA A 124 2.89 -2.41 -8.14
CA ALA A 124 3.76 -3.13 -9.06
C ALA A 124 4.79 -3.93 -8.27
N THR A 125 4.98 -5.20 -8.65
CA THR A 125 6.03 -6.05 -8.08
C THR A 125 6.98 -6.44 -9.20
N VAL A 126 8.27 -6.25 -8.97
CA VAL A 126 9.34 -6.71 -9.85
C VAL A 126 10.25 -7.68 -9.10
N HIS A 127 10.79 -8.64 -9.82
CA HIS A 127 11.76 -9.60 -9.32
C HIS A 127 13.17 -9.20 -9.78
N HIS A 128 14.10 -9.23 -8.84
CA HIS A 128 15.52 -9.04 -9.05
C HIS A 128 16.22 -10.40 -8.86
N PRO A 129 16.81 -11.00 -9.91
CA PRO A 129 17.59 -12.22 -9.76
C PRO A 129 18.79 -12.00 -8.81
N PRO A 130 19.36 -13.06 -8.22
CA PRO A 130 20.45 -12.94 -7.26
C PRO A 130 21.72 -12.58 -8.01
N ASP A 131 21.97 -11.27 -8.11
CA ASP A 131 23.11 -10.66 -8.77
C ASP A 131 23.81 -9.71 -7.77
N ASP A 132 25.13 -9.55 -7.88
CA ASP A 132 25.89 -8.63 -7.03
C ASP A 132 25.61 -7.17 -7.40
N ASP A 133 25.20 -6.91 -8.65
CA ASP A 133 24.94 -5.58 -9.21
C ASP A 133 23.45 -5.17 -9.11
N ILE A 134 22.65 -5.81 -8.24
CA ILE A 134 21.24 -5.43 -8.02
C ILE A 134 21.15 -3.95 -7.60
N VAL A 135 20.28 -3.22 -8.29
CA VAL A 135 19.90 -1.83 -7.97
C VAL A 135 18.40 -1.77 -7.64
N LEU A 136 18.09 -1.34 -6.42
CA LEU A 136 16.73 -1.20 -5.90
C LEU A 136 16.23 0.24 -6.01
N GLY A 137 14.91 0.41 -6.17
CA GLY A 137 14.26 1.70 -6.35
C GLY A 137 14.05 2.08 -7.83
N GLY A 138 14.72 1.40 -8.76
CA GLY A 138 14.60 1.69 -10.18
C GLY A 138 13.18 1.50 -10.72
N ALA A 139 12.41 0.55 -10.18
CA ALA A 139 11.00 0.36 -10.54
C ALA A 139 10.15 1.60 -10.20
N ALA A 140 10.39 2.19 -9.03
CA ALA A 140 9.71 3.43 -8.62
C ALA A 140 10.11 4.63 -9.51
N GLU A 141 11.35 4.70 -9.99
CA GLU A 141 11.79 5.72 -10.95
C GLU A 141 11.02 5.63 -12.27
N VAL A 142 10.91 4.41 -12.84
CA VAL A 142 10.16 4.18 -14.08
C VAL A 142 8.71 4.58 -13.93
N LEU A 143 8.08 4.14 -12.83
CA LEU A 143 6.68 4.42 -12.56
C LEU A 143 6.44 5.92 -12.39
N CYS A 144 7.22 6.60 -11.55
CA CYS A 144 7.06 8.04 -11.35
C CYS A 144 7.27 8.81 -12.65
N ALA A 145 8.33 8.49 -13.41
CA ALA A 145 8.62 9.17 -14.67
C ALA A 145 7.49 8.94 -15.69
N SER A 146 6.96 7.73 -15.76
CA SER A 146 5.89 7.38 -16.70
C SER A 146 4.53 7.99 -16.34
N LEU A 147 4.23 8.14 -15.05
CA LEU A 147 2.94 8.60 -14.55
C LEU A 147 2.89 10.13 -14.35
N THR A 148 4.01 10.72 -13.94
CA THR A 148 4.06 12.13 -13.52
C THR A 148 5.02 12.96 -14.35
N GLY A 149 5.77 12.36 -15.27
CA GLY A 149 6.79 13.01 -16.10
C GLY A 149 8.07 13.40 -15.34
N ALA A 150 8.24 12.96 -14.09
CA ALA A 150 9.44 13.19 -13.29
C ALA A 150 9.73 11.98 -12.39
N GLY A 151 11.00 11.78 -12.05
CA GLY A 151 11.39 10.78 -11.06
C GLY A 151 10.93 11.16 -9.63
N PRO A 152 11.01 10.21 -8.69
CA PRO A 152 10.86 10.50 -7.27
C PRO A 152 11.92 11.52 -6.81
N ALA A 153 11.55 12.36 -5.86
CA ALA A 153 12.37 13.46 -5.35
C ALA A 153 13.08 13.09 -4.04
N GLY A 154 12.41 12.30 -3.19
CA GLY A 154 12.96 11.91 -1.90
C GLY A 154 12.38 10.62 -1.35
N TRP A 155 13.10 10.02 -0.41
CA TRP A 155 12.75 8.77 0.26
C TRP A 155 13.05 8.82 1.75
N GLY A 156 12.57 7.83 2.49
CA GLY A 156 12.91 7.61 3.89
C GLY A 156 12.41 6.26 4.42
N VAL A 157 12.91 5.84 5.57
CA VAL A 157 12.37 4.68 6.33
C VAL A 157 11.10 5.03 7.11
N SER A 158 10.74 6.31 7.09
CA SER A 158 9.54 6.91 7.68
C SER A 158 9.29 8.24 6.98
N GLU A 159 8.12 8.82 7.18
CA GLU A 159 7.84 10.19 6.75
C GLU A 159 8.41 11.22 7.76
N PRO A 160 8.84 12.41 7.30
CA PRO A 160 8.90 12.84 5.91
C PRO A 160 10.01 12.11 5.13
N ALA A 161 9.76 11.86 3.84
CA ALA A 161 10.72 11.29 2.89
C ALA A 161 11.78 12.35 2.50
N GLY A 162 12.58 12.77 3.48
CA GLY A 162 13.49 13.92 3.37
C GLY A 162 14.87 13.62 2.78
N THR A 163 15.23 12.35 2.59
CA THR A 163 16.51 11.99 1.97
C THR A 163 16.39 12.11 0.45
N PRO A 164 17.31 12.81 -0.25
CA PRO A 164 17.27 12.91 -1.70
C PRO A 164 17.25 11.53 -2.37
N TRP A 165 16.46 11.41 -3.43
CA TRP A 165 16.36 10.16 -4.17
C TRP A 165 17.67 9.77 -4.84
N ARG A 166 18.20 8.61 -4.45
CA ARG A 166 19.40 7.96 -5.02
C ARG A 166 19.28 6.46 -4.83
N THR A 167 19.17 5.71 -5.92
CA THR A 167 19.04 4.24 -5.89
C THR A 167 20.23 3.57 -5.20
N GLU A 168 21.43 4.18 -5.26
CA GLU A 168 22.62 3.66 -4.58
C GLU A 168 22.43 3.64 -3.06
N THR A 169 21.85 4.71 -2.51
CA THR A 169 21.61 4.83 -1.05
C THR A 169 20.49 3.91 -0.57
N ILE A 170 19.45 3.74 -1.39
CA ILE A 170 18.34 2.80 -1.14
C ILE A 170 18.88 1.36 -1.16
N THR A 171 19.65 1.02 -2.18
CA THR A 171 20.28 -0.29 -2.35
C THR A 171 21.21 -0.60 -1.19
N ALA A 172 22.07 0.34 -0.79
CA ALA A 172 22.97 0.17 0.35
C ALA A 172 22.20 -0.09 1.66
N LEU A 173 21.10 0.62 1.90
CA LEU A 173 20.26 0.38 3.07
C LEU A 173 19.66 -1.03 3.07
N CYS A 174 19.05 -1.44 1.96
CA CYS A 174 18.46 -2.78 1.84
C CYS A 174 19.51 -3.88 1.99
N ARG A 175 20.69 -3.71 1.39
CA ARG A 175 21.82 -4.65 1.51
C ARG A 175 22.28 -4.78 2.95
N ASN A 176 22.42 -3.68 3.68
CA ASN A 176 22.82 -3.69 5.10
C ASN A 176 21.79 -4.34 6.02
N ARG A 177 20.52 -4.38 5.60
CA ARG A 177 19.44 -5.01 6.37
C ARG A 177 19.22 -6.48 5.99
N ALA A 178 19.76 -6.94 4.87
CA ALA A 178 19.56 -8.30 4.41
C ALA A 178 19.97 -9.34 5.48
N PRO A 179 19.19 -10.42 5.67
CA PRO A 179 18.01 -10.82 4.90
C PRO A 179 16.68 -10.24 5.40
N LEU A 180 16.69 -9.27 6.33
CA LEU A 180 15.46 -8.69 6.87
C LEU A 180 14.74 -7.85 5.81
N PRO A 181 13.39 -7.91 5.77
CA PRO A 181 12.63 -7.08 4.86
C PRO A 181 12.82 -5.59 5.18
N THR A 182 12.69 -4.77 4.14
CA THR A 182 12.81 -3.32 4.24
C THR A 182 11.58 -2.66 3.64
N TRP A 183 11.02 -1.69 4.36
CA TRP A 183 9.91 -0.87 3.90
C TRP A 183 10.33 0.59 3.92
N LEU A 184 10.06 1.29 2.84
CA LEU A 184 10.45 2.66 2.59
C LEU A 184 9.25 3.48 2.15
N THR A 185 9.29 4.78 2.39
CA THR A 185 8.37 5.77 1.84
C THR A 185 9.10 6.62 0.82
N PHE A 186 8.35 7.14 -0.16
CA PHE A 186 8.90 8.08 -1.12
C PHE A 186 7.87 9.10 -1.57
N VAL A 187 8.38 10.21 -2.08
CA VAL A 187 7.59 11.31 -2.64
C VAL A 187 8.20 11.77 -3.95
N GLY A 188 7.37 12.30 -4.84
CA GLY A 188 7.77 12.94 -6.08
C GLY A 188 6.79 14.05 -6.46
N ARG A 189 6.89 14.53 -7.70
CA ARG A 189 5.91 15.49 -8.22
C ARG A 189 4.53 14.81 -8.27
N THR A 190 3.58 15.32 -7.49
CA THR A 190 2.18 14.84 -7.41
C THR A 190 2.05 13.33 -7.16
N VAL A 191 3.02 12.70 -6.50
CA VAL A 191 3.02 11.28 -6.17
C VAL A 191 3.57 11.05 -4.76
N ILE A 192 2.94 10.11 -4.06
CA ILE A 192 3.41 9.55 -2.79
C ILE A 192 3.34 8.04 -2.87
N GLY A 193 4.31 7.35 -2.28
CA GLY A 193 4.34 5.90 -2.35
C GLY A 193 5.21 5.24 -1.30
N THR A 194 5.27 3.93 -1.42
CA THR A 194 6.04 3.03 -0.57
C THR A 194 6.76 2.01 -1.44
N ILE A 195 7.92 1.56 -0.97
CA ILE A 195 8.63 0.41 -1.52
C ILE A 195 8.74 -0.62 -0.41
N ARG A 196 8.41 -1.88 -0.73
CA ARG A 196 8.71 -3.02 0.11
C ARG A 196 9.70 -3.92 -0.62
N VAL A 197 10.75 -4.31 0.08
CA VAL A 197 11.81 -5.20 -0.42
C VAL A 197 11.81 -6.44 0.45
N ASP A 198 11.57 -7.59 -0.17
CA ASP A 198 11.55 -8.90 0.46
C ASP A 198 12.54 -9.84 -0.22
N ARG A 199 13.21 -10.68 0.57
CA ARG A 199 14.02 -11.78 0.02
C ARG A 199 13.11 -12.96 -0.28
N VAL A 200 13.18 -13.47 -1.50
CA VAL A 200 12.50 -14.70 -1.93
C VAL A 200 13.53 -15.75 -2.30
N GLY A 201 13.10 -17.01 -2.49
CA GLY A 201 14.02 -18.11 -2.80
C GLY A 201 14.84 -17.87 -4.08
N SER A 202 14.24 -17.20 -5.05
CA SER A 202 14.82 -16.91 -6.37
C SER A 202 15.55 -15.57 -6.46
N GLY A 203 15.66 -14.78 -5.37
CA GLY A 203 16.25 -13.45 -5.42
C GLY A 203 15.58 -12.46 -4.47
N ILE A 204 15.24 -11.28 -4.98
CA ILE A 204 14.59 -10.20 -4.24
C ILE A 204 13.34 -9.76 -4.97
N GLU A 205 12.24 -9.58 -4.25
CA GLU A 205 11.06 -8.90 -4.77
C GLU A 205 11.03 -7.44 -4.29
N GLU A 206 10.82 -6.52 -5.22
CA GLU A 206 10.58 -5.11 -4.95
C GLU A 206 9.12 -4.78 -5.33
N THR A 207 8.30 -4.50 -4.32
CA THR A 207 6.92 -4.06 -4.48
C THR A 207 6.81 -2.56 -4.28
N VAL A 208 6.42 -1.84 -5.33
CA VAL A 208 6.13 -0.41 -5.32
C VAL A 208 4.63 -0.21 -5.23
N THR A 209 4.16 0.50 -4.21
CA THR A 209 2.77 0.99 -4.14
C THR A 209 2.77 2.50 -4.13
N LEU A 210 2.10 3.12 -5.10
CA LEU A 210 2.03 4.58 -5.21
C LEU A 210 0.62 5.07 -5.47
N LEU A 211 0.41 6.34 -5.17
CA LEU A 211 -0.82 7.09 -5.43
C LEU A 211 -0.44 8.41 -6.12
N THR A 212 -1.10 8.72 -7.23
CA THR A 212 -0.93 9.97 -7.97
C THR A 212 -2.28 10.54 -8.40
N ALA A 213 -2.35 11.85 -8.58
CA ALA A 213 -3.46 12.49 -9.25
C ALA A 213 -3.33 12.27 -10.77
N ALA A 214 -4.46 12.03 -11.45
CA ALA A 214 -4.59 11.81 -12.90
C ALA A 214 -3.87 10.56 -13.47
N PRO A 215 -4.59 9.48 -13.81
CA PRO A 215 -4.01 8.37 -14.57
C PRO A 215 -3.60 8.82 -15.99
N PRO A 216 -2.50 8.32 -16.57
CA PRO A 216 -2.24 8.48 -17.99
C PRO A 216 -3.17 7.58 -18.81
N ASP A 217 -3.40 7.96 -20.07
CA ASP A 217 -4.21 7.17 -21.01
C ASP A 217 -3.53 5.83 -21.38
N ASP A 218 -2.20 5.77 -21.33
CA ASP A 218 -1.37 4.62 -21.74
C ASP A 218 -0.84 3.81 -20.55
N LEU A 219 -1.76 3.21 -19.77
CA LEU A 219 -1.37 2.25 -18.72
C LEU A 219 -0.65 1.00 -19.25
N PRO A 220 -1.02 0.40 -20.40
CA PRO A 220 -0.27 -0.71 -20.98
C PRO A 220 1.19 -0.35 -21.26
N GLY A 221 1.46 0.83 -21.83
CA GLY A 221 2.83 1.28 -22.07
C GLY A 221 3.59 1.61 -20.79
N VAL A 222 2.93 2.04 -19.70
CA VAL A 222 3.58 2.13 -18.38
C VAL A 222 4.10 0.76 -17.95
N ALA A 223 3.26 -0.28 -18.04
CA ALA A 223 3.66 -1.64 -17.69
C ALA A 223 4.79 -2.16 -18.59
N ALA A 224 4.71 -1.93 -19.90
CA ALA A 224 5.77 -2.29 -20.85
C ALA A 224 7.11 -1.60 -20.53
N ARG A 225 7.09 -0.33 -20.12
CA ARG A 225 8.31 0.40 -19.70
C ARG A 225 8.95 -0.18 -18.44
N VAL A 226 8.15 -0.70 -17.50
CA VAL A 226 8.67 -1.41 -16.31
C VAL A 226 9.25 -2.76 -16.71
N ALA A 227 8.50 -3.57 -17.46
CA ALA A 227 8.93 -4.88 -17.92
C ALA A 227 10.15 -4.84 -18.86
N GLY A 228 10.33 -3.75 -19.60
CA GLY A 228 11.52 -3.55 -20.45
C GLY A 228 12.82 -3.30 -19.66
N ARG A 229 12.74 -3.10 -18.33
CA ARG A 229 13.90 -2.84 -17.46
C ARG A 229 14.04 -3.85 -16.33
N PHE A 230 12.95 -4.47 -15.91
CA PHE A 230 12.90 -5.40 -14.78
C PHE A 230 12.08 -6.64 -15.15
N THR A 231 12.35 -7.76 -14.47
CA THR A 231 11.44 -8.91 -14.51
C THR A 231 10.16 -8.53 -13.77
N LEU A 232 9.16 -8.01 -14.48
CA LEU A 232 7.86 -7.68 -13.91
C LEU A 232 7.20 -8.96 -13.40
N VAL A 233 6.69 -8.97 -12.17
CA VAL A 233 5.84 -10.05 -11.64
C VAL A 233 4.39 -9.69 -11.90
N SER A 234 3.97 -8.50 -11.46
CA SER A 234 2.64 -7.97 -11.72
C SER A 234 2.60 -6.45 -11.60
N LEU A 235 1.63 -5.82 -12.27
CA LEU A 235 1.28 -4.42 -12.08
C LEU A 235 -0.25 -4.29 -12.13
N LEU A 236 -0.85 -3.95 -10.99
CA LEU A 236 -2.26 -3.64 -10.87
C LEU A 236 -2.46 -2.11 -10.83
N ALA A 237 -3.25 -1.60 -11.77
CA ALA A 237 -3.69 -0.21 -11.81
C ALA A 237 -5.15 -0.10 -11.37
N GLN A 238 -5.45 0.85 -10.48
CA GLN A 238 -6.78 1.06 -9.94
C GLN A 238 -7.14 2.55 -9.93
N SER A 239 -8.37 2.84 -10.34
CA SER A 239 -9.02 4.12 -10.08
C SER A 239 -9.47 4.15 -8.62
N VAL A 240 -9.09 5.17 -7.87
CA VAL A 240 -9.41 5.32 -6.45
C VAL A 240 -10.07 6.68 -6.21
N PRO A 241 -11.32 6.72 -5.74
CA PRO A 241 -11.93 7.95 -5.27
C PRO A 241 -11.20 8.48 -4.02
N GLY A 242 -10.71 9.71 -4.06
CA GLY A 242 -9.90 10.27 -2.98
C GLY A 242 -9.81 11.79 -3.00
N ARG A 243 -8.72 12.32 -2.43
CA ARG A 243 -8.45 13.76 -2.34
C ARG A 243 -7.30 14.16 -3.26
N ALA A 244 -7.37 15.39 -3.77
CA ALA A 244 -6.32 15.96 -4.62
C ALA A 244 -4.96 16.08 -3.91
N ASP A 245 -4.94 16.17 -2.58
CA ASP A 245 -3.73 16.20 -1.75
C ASP A 245 -3.16 14.80 -1.42
N LEU A 246 -3.70 13.74 -2.02
CA LEU A 246 -3.28 12.34 -1.87
C LEU A 246 -3.41 11.79 -0.43
N THR A 247 -4.10 12.50 0.46
CA THR A 247 -4.41 12.02 1.81
C THR A 247 -5.73 11.26 1.84
N THR A 248 -5.87 10.38 2.83
CA THR A 248 -7.11 9.64 3.10
C THR A 248 -7.87 10.28 4.25
N GLU A 249 -9.14 10.59 4.02
CA GLU A 249 -10.08 11.09 5.04
C GLU A 249 -10.89 9.96 5.67
N PRO A 250 -11.38 10.14 6.91
CA PRO A 250 -12.15 9.12 7.62
C PRO A 250 -13.62 9.15 7.18
N ARG A 251 -13.84 9.08 5.87
CA ARG A 251 -15.16 9.17 5.23
C ARG A 251 -15.25 8.25 4.02
N TRP A 252 -16.47 7.91 3.66
CA TRP A 252 -16.76 7.16 2.45
C TRP A 252 -16.51 8.04 1.22
N THR A 253 -15.48 7.69 0.44
CA THR A 253 -15.22 8.32 -0.87
C THR A 253 -15.66 7.45 -2.04
N GLY A 254 -16.03 6.20 -1.80
CA GLY A 254 -16.33 5.21 -2.84
C GLY A 254 -15.32 4.06 -2.85
N LEU A 255 -15.57 3.07 -3.71
CA LEU A 255 -14.71 1.90 -3.84
C LEU A 255 -13.69 2.10 -4.96
N PRO A 256 -12.44 1.64 -4.76
CA PRO A 256 -11.50 1.47 -5.86
C PRO A 256 -12.07 0.57 -6.94
N ALA A 257 -11.78 0.87 -8.20
CA ALA A 257 -12.15 0.05 -9.35
C ALA A 257 -10.89 -0.31 -10.17
N PRO A 258 -10.61 -1.60 -10.40
CA PRO A 258 -9.51 -2.01 -11.26
C PRO A 258 -9.62 -1.44 -12.67
N LEU A 259 -8.51 -0.91 -13.18
CA LEU A 259 -8.35 -0.44 -14.57
C LEU A 259 -7.74 -1.55 -15.42
N GLY A 260 -6.66 -2.16 -14.94
CA GLY A 260 -6.02 -3.28 -15.63
C GLY A 260 -4.94 -3.94 -14.80
N LEU A 261 -4.53 -5.13 -15.26
CA LEU A 261 -3.48 -5.94 -14.67
C LEU A 261 -2.48 -6.31 -15.76
N ALA A 262 -1.22 -5.90 -15.60
CA ALA A 262 -0.12 -6.52 -16.32
C ALA A 262 0.41 -7.69 -15.49
N VAL A 263 0.64 -8.82 -16.14
CA VAL A 263 1.32 -9.97 -15.54
C VAL A 263 2.62 -10.21 -16.28
N GLY A 264 3.68 -10.43 -15.49
CA GLY A 264 4.96 -10.88 -15.99
C GLY A 264 4.83 -12.14 -16.79
N THR A 265 5.50 -12.19 -17.93
CA THR A 265 5.81 -13.45 -18.60
C THR A 265 7.10 -13.99 -17.97
N GLU A 266 7.22 -15.32 -17.83
CA GLU A 266 8.42 -15.92 -17.24
C GLU A 266 9.69 -15.39 -17.91
N ALA A 267 10.74 -15.22 -17.11
CA ALA A 267 12.02 -14.75 -17.62
C ALA A 267 12.48 -15.68 -18.75
N PRO A 268 13.05 -15.16 -19.85
CA PRO A 268 13.55 -15.99 -20.92
C PRO A 268 14.55 -17.02 -20.37
N GLU A 269 14.46 -18.27 -20.83
CA GLU A 269 15.33 -19.38 -20.40
C GLU A 269 16.84 -19.11 -20.67
N VAL A 270 17.14 -18.10 -21.49
CA VAL A 270 18.51 -17.75 -21.89
C VAL A 270 19.00 -16.53 -21.10
N PRO A 271 20.15 -16.63 -20.39
CA PRO A 271 20.79 -15.49 -19.75
C PRO A 271 21.04 -14.35 -20.75
N GLY A 272 20.57 -13.14 -20.43
CA GLY A 272 20.67 -11.97 -21.30
C GLY A 272 19.58 -11.83 -22.37
N GLY A 273 18.58 -12.73 -22.39
CA GLY A 273 17.39 -12.58 -23.21
C GLY A 273 16.56 -11.37 -22.82
N ARG A 274 15.92 -10.72 -23.80
CA ARG A 274 15.00 -9.61 -23.55
C ARG A 274 13.79 -10.14 -22.76
N PRO A 275 13.37 -9.49 -21.65
CA PRO A 275 12.13 -9.87 -20.97
C PRO A 275 10.99 -9.89 -21.98
N ALA A 276 10.16 -10.93 -21.96
CA ALA A 276 8.99 -10.99 -22.81
C ALA A 276 8.02 -9.84 -22.46
N GLU A 277 7.26 -9.37 -23.45
CA GLU A 277 6.32 -8.28 -23.22
C GLU A 277 5.29 -8.68 -22.16
N PRO A 278 4.94 -7.78 -21.22
CA PRO A 278 3.98 -8.10 -20.19
C PRO A 278 2.60 -8.26 -20.81
N LEU A 279 1.87 -9.30 -20.39
CA LEU A 279 0.50 -9.49 -20.85
C LEU A 279 -0.42 -8.52 -20.10
N TRP A 280 -0.93 -7.51 -20.81
CA TRP A 280 -1.91 -6.57 -20.25
C TRP A 280 -3.33 -7.12 -20.35
N HIS A 281 -4.02 -7.15 -19.22
CA HIS A 281 -5.44 -7.48 -19.13
C HIS A 281 -6.24 -6.23 -18.77
N ASP A 282 -7.11 -5.80 -19.67
CA ASP A 282 -8.09 -4.76 -19.39
C ASP A 282 -9.16 -5.29 -18.41
N LEU A 283 -9.33 -4.59 -17.29
CA LEU A 283 -10.28 -4.96 -16.24
C LEU A 283 -11.46 -4.01 -16.17
N GLY A 284 -11.39 -2.83 -16.80
CA GLY A 284 -12.48 -1.87 -16.81
C GLY A 284 -12.03 -0.42 -16.92
N ASN A 285 -13.03 0.45 -16.90
CA ASN A 285 -12.86 1.90 -17.06
C ASN A 285 -12.63 2.65 -15.73
N GLY A 286 -12.40 1.94 -14.62
CA GLY A 286 -12.18 2.58 -13.32
C GLY A 286 -13.43 3.16 -12.65
N HIS A 287 -14.62 2.86 -13.17
CA HIS A 287 -15.91 3.25 -12.59
C HIS A 287 -16.84 2.06 -12.34
N ASP A 288 -16.63 0.95 -13.05
CA ASP A 288 -17.43 -0.27 -12.94
C ASP A 288 -16.88 -1.24 -11.90
N LEU A 289 -17.62 -1.47 -10.82
CA LEU A 289 -17.22 -2.41 -9.75
C LEU A 289 -17.22 -3.88 -10.21
N ARG A 290 -17.89 -4.24 -11.31
CA ARG A 290 -17.79 -5.59 -11.91
C ARG A 290 -16.37 -5.88 -12.42
N ALA A 291 -15.52 -4.86 -12.52
CA ALA A 291 -14.08 -5.03 -12.72
C ALA A 291 -13.43 -5.92 -11.66
N TRP A 292 -13.94 -5.92 -10.41
CA TRP A 292 -13.46 -6.83 -9.37
C TRP A 292 -13.80 -8.30 -9.64
N GLU A 293 -14.95 -8.58 -10.25
CA GLU A 293 -15.29 -9.94 -10.65
C GLU A 293 -14.39 -10.42 -11.81
N ARG A 294 -14.09 -9.52 -12.76
CA ARG A 294 -13.12 -9.80 -13.85
C ARG A 294 -11.74 -10.10 -13.27
N PHE A 295 -11.27 -9.26 -12.34
CA PHE A 295 -10.01 -9.48 -11.63
C PHE A 295 -10.00 -10.81 -10.88
N GLY A 296 -11.04 -11.11 -10.10
CA GLY A 296 -11.15 -12.38 -9.37
C GLY A 296 -11.17 -13.61 -10.28
N ARG A 297 -11.83 -13.54 -11.45
CA ARG A 297 -11.79 -14.61 -12.47
C ARG A 297 -10.38 -14.78 -13.03
N LEU A 298 -9.67 -13.68 -13.29
CA LEU A 298 -8.32 -13.70 -13.82
C LEU A 298 -7.33 -14.31 -12.80
N MET A 299 -7.39 -13.88 -11.54
CA MET A 299 -6.53 -14.43 -10.48
C MET A 299 -6.78 -15.93 -10.26
N ARG A 300 -8.03 -16.40 -10.35
CA ARG A 300 -8.33 -17.85 -10.29
C ARG A 300 -7.72 -18.64 -11.44
N ARG A 301 -7.60 -18.06 -12.64
CA ARG A 301 -6.93 -18.73 -13.77
C ARG A 301 -5.45 -18.91 -13.50
N PHE A 302 -4.78 -17.87 -13.01
CA PHE A 302 -3.36 -17.94 -12.64
C PHE A 302 -3.10 -18.89 -11.46
N ALA A 303 -3.99 -18.93 -10.47
CA ALA A 303 -3.91 -19.89 -9.37
C ALA A 303 -4.15 -21.35 -9.83
N GLY A 304 -4.97 -21.57 -10.87
CA GLY A 304 -5.25 -22.89 -11.43
C GLY A 304 -4.21 -23.43 -12.41
N THR A 305 -3.22 -22.62 -12.81
CA THR A 305 -2.12 -23.01 -13.71
C THR A 305 -0.82 -23.37 -12.97
N GLY A 306 -0.84 -23.47 -11.63
CA GLY A 306 0.28 -24.04 -10.88
C GLY A 306 0.48 -25.53 -11.23
N PRO A 307 1.72 -26.04 -11.22
CA PRO A 307 1.98 -27.42 -11.63
C PRO A 307 1.17 -28.38 -10.77
N LEU A 308 0.37 -29.22 -11.44
CA LEU A 308 -0.12 -30.45 -10.85
C LEU A 308 1.10 -31.23 -10.37
N SER A 309 1.29 -31.31 -9.06
CA SER A 309 2.15 -32.32 -8.47
C SER A 309 1.53 -33.68 -8.85
N GLU A 310 2.04 -34.28 -9.93
CA GLU A 310 1.89 -35.71 -10.19
C GLU A 310 2.62 -36.44 -9.07
N GLY A 311 1.88 -36.78 -8.01
CA GLY A 311 2.29 -37.75 -7.02
C GLY A 311 2.05 -39.15 -7.59
N THR A 312 3.14 -39.85 -7.87
CA THR A 312 3.17 -41.33 -7.81
C THR A 312 3.45 -41.73 -6.37
#